data_AF-A0A7R8A405-F1
#
_entry.id   AF-A0A7R8A405-F1
#
_cell.length_a   1.000
_cell.length_b   1.000
_cell.length_c   1.000
_cell.angle_alpha   90.00
_cell.angle_beta   90.00
_cell.angle_gamma   90.00
#
_symmetry.space_group_name_H-M   'P 1'
#
loop_
_entity.id
_entity.type
_entity.pdbx_description
1 polymer ?
#
loop_
_entity_poly.entity_id
_entity_poly.type
_entity_poly.pdbx_seq_one_letter_code
_entity_poly.pdbx_strand_id
1 'polypeptide(L)' 'MCNDDLSLVTYNWVQGLDIPYPNFNTYHTCKNWDTFFALNQKLDVSARWEGGKVVEEYPIPRKPEHVDGMWPPP' A
#
# COMPACT_ATOMS: atom_id res chain seq x y z
N MET A 1 3.55 16.47 -10.25
CA MET A 1 2.18 16.14 -9.77
C MET A 1 2.02 16.63 -8.34
N CYS A 2 0.91 17.25 -7.97
CA CYS A 2 0.64 17.64 -6.57
C CYS A 2 -0.46 16.78 -5.92
N ASN A 3 -1.11 15.92 -6.70
CA ASN A 3 -2.33 15.22 -6.31
C ASN A 3 -2.11 13.75 -5.94
N ASP A 4 -0.88 13.25 -6.09
CA ASP A 4 -0.57 11.90 -5.67
C ASP A 4 0.02 11.94 -4.26
N ASP A 5 -0.50 11.09 -3.41
CA ASP A 5 -0.10 10.99 -2.02
C ASP A 5 1.06 9.99 -1.86
N LEU A 6 2.13 10.46 -1.23
CA LEU A 6 3.32 9.67 -0.89
C LEU A 6 3.39 9.34 0.60
N SER A 7 2.32 9.61 1.35
CA SER A 7 2.21 9.18 2.73
C SER A 7 2.19 7.65 2.81
N LEU A 8 2.51 7.12 3.99
CA LEU A 8 2.39 5.69 4.23
C LEU A 8 0.90 5.30 4.11
N VAL A 9 0.55 4.67 2.98
CA VAL A 9 -0.78 4.07 2.81
C VAL A 9 -0.86 2.88 3.76
N THR A 10 -1.55 3.10 4.86
CA THR A 10 -1.93 2.01 5.78
C THR A 10 -3.12 1.26 5.20
N TYR A 11 -3.28 0.01 5.62
CA TYR A 11 -4.43 -0.81 5.24
C TYR A 11 -5.13 -1.34 6.47
N ASN A 12 -6.44 -1.47 6.36
CA ASN A 12 -7.31 -1.91 7.43
C ASN A 12 -8.00 -3.21 7.04
N TRP A 13 -8.10 -4.14 7.99
CA TRP A 13 -9.05 -5.24 7.85
C TRP A 13 -10.46 -4.66 8.01
N VAL A 14 -11.34 -4.90 7.04
CA VAL A 14 -12.72 -4.40 7.06
C VAL A 14 -13.67 -5.58 7.06
N GLN A 15 -14.73 -5.50 7.85
CA GLN A 15 -15.74 -6.55 7.93
C GLN A 15 -16.38 -6.80 6.56
N GLY A 16 -16.54 -8.07 6.19
CA GLY A 16 -17.07 -8.46 4.89
C GLY A 16 -16.06 -8.43 3.73
N LEU A 17 -14.82 -7.97 3.96
CA LEU A 17 -13.74 -8.07 2.98
C LEU A 17 -12.70 -9.13 3.38
N ASP A 18 -12.22 -9.86 2.38
CA ASP A 18 -11.19 -10.91 2.53
C ASP A 18 -9.76 -10.40 2.29
N ILE A 19 -9.65 -9.20 1.70
CA ILE A 19 -8.41 -8.49 1.44
C ILE A 19 -8.43 -7.15 2.20
N PRO A 20 -7.27 -6.62 2.60
CA PRO A 20 -7.24 -5.41 3.40
C PRO A 20 -7.62 -4.20 2.54
N TYR A 21 -8.40 -3.28 3.12
CA TYR A 21 -8.87 -2.09 2.43
C TYR A 21 -7.90 -0.92 2.64
N PRO A 22 -7.50 -0.19 1.60
CA PRO A 22 -6.59 0.94 1.73
C PRO A 22 -7.21 2.08 2.56
N ASN A 23 -6.43 2.62 3.49
CA ASN A 23 -6.81 3.79 4.27
C ASN A 23 -6.23 5.06 3.63
N PHE A 24 -7.09 5.78 2.91
CA PHE A 24 -6.74 7.03 2.24
C PHE A 24 -6.93 8.28 3.12
N ASN A 25 -7.05 8.12 4.44
CA ASN A 25 -7.07 9.26 5.35
C ASN A 25 -5.66 9.83 5.54
N THR A 26 -5.20 10.58 4.55
CA THR A 26 -3.81 11.01 4.44
C THR A 26 -3.69 12.51 4.22
N TYR A 27 -2.53 13.07 4.60
CA TYR A 27 -2.26 14.50 4.47
C TYR A 27 -1.77 14.83 3.05
N HIS A 28 -2.59 15.57 2.29
CA HIS A 28 -2.21 16.06 0.96
C HIS A 28 -1.02 17.04 1.03
N THR A 29 0.13 16.67 0.47
CA THR A 29 1.31 17.55 0.36
C THR A 29 1.96 17.39 -1.02
N CYS A 30 2.34 18.49 -1.68
CA CYS A 30 3.07 18.44 -2.96
C CYS A 30 4.49 17.88 -2.74
N LYS A 31 4.96 17.01 -3.66
CA LYS A 31 6.26 16.33 -3.58
C LYS A 31 7.03 16.39 -4.91
N ASN A 32 8.35 16.24 -4.83
CA ASN A 32 9.21 16.06 -6.01
C ASN A 32 9.15 14.60 -6.48
N TRP A 33 8.74 14.40 -7.73
CA TRP A 33 8.43 13.09 -8.33
C TRP A 33 9.66 12.26 -8.66
N ASP A 34 10.72 12.89 -9.13
CA ASP A 34 11.93 12.19 -9.53
C ASP A 34 12.59 11.51 -8.32
N THR A 35 12.53 12.19 -7.17
CA THR A 35 13.01 11.63 -5.90
C THR A 35 12.17 10.42 -5.46
N PHE A 36 10.86 10.46 -5.69
CA PHE A 36 9.96 9.39 -5.27
C PHE A 36 10.10 8.13 -6.13
N PHE A 37 10.17 8.25 -7.45
CA PHE A 37 10.36 7.08 -8.32
C PHE A 37 11.61 6.29 -7.95
N ALA A 38 12.71 6.99 -7.64
CA ALA A 38 13.96 6.38 -7.19
C ALA A 38 13.85 5.72 -5.80
N LEU A 39 13.00 6.24 -4.92
CA LEU A 39 12.70 5.64 -3.60
C LEU A 39 11.81 4.41 -3.74
N ASN A 40 10.73 4.48 -4.53
CA ASN A 40 9.78 3.39 -4.73
C ASN A 40 10.51 2.13 -5.26
N GLN A 41 11.36 2.30 -6.28
CA GLN A 41 12.17 1.20 -6.83
C GLN A 41 13.11 0.53 -5.82
N LYS A 42 13.48 1.22 -4.73
CA LYS A 42 14.34 0.69 -3.67
C LYS A 42 13.57 0.09 -2.51
N LEU A 43 12.35 0.57 -2.26
CA LEU A 43 11.58 0.28 -1.04
C LEU A 43 10.33 -0.55 -1.31
N ASP A 44 10.01 -0.83 -2.56
CA ASP A 44 8.87 -1.68 -2.89
C ASP A 44 9.07 -3.09 -2.33
N VAL A 45 8.09 -3.52 -1.53
CA VAL A 45 8.02 -4.82 -0.87
C VAL A 45 6.86 -5.68 -1.40
N SER A 46 6.17 -5.23 -2.44
CA SER A 46 5.12 -6.01 -3.12
C SER A 46 5.69 -7.15 -3.97
N ALA A 47 6.99 -7.10 -4.25
CA ALA A 47 7.71 -8.06 -5.08
C ALA A 47 9.16 -8.23 -4.61
N ARG A 48 9.77 -9.34 -5.03
CA ARG A 48 11.21 -9.55 -4.94
C ARG A 48 11.88 -8.97 -6.16
N TRP A 49 12.90 -8.14 -5.94
CA TRP A 49 13.64 -7.42 -6.98
C TRP A 49 15.07 -7.96 -7.10
N GLU A 50 15.51 -8.26 -8.33
CA GLU A 50 16.90 -8.59 -8.65
C GLU A 50 17.36 -7.76 -9.85
N GLY A 51 18.43 -6.97 -9.68
CA GLY A 51 18.97 -6.15 -10.77
C GLY A 51 17.96 -5.16 -11.38
N GLY A 52 17.01 -4.66 -10.57
CA GLY A 52 15.94 -3.76 -11.03
C GLY A 52 14.81 -4.45 -11.80
N LYS A 53 14.77 -5.79 -11.82
CA LYS A 53 13.68 -6.57 -12.39
C LYS A 53 12.89 -7.27 -11.28
N VAL A 54 11.57 -7.30 -11.43
CA VAL A 54 10.70 -8.15 -10.61
C VAL A 54 10.98 -9.61 -10.98
N VAL A 55 11.36 -10.40 -9.99
CA VAL A 55 11.58 -11.85 -10.16
C VAL A 55 10.47 -12.69 -9.53
N GLU A 56 9.69 -12.10 -8.64
CA GLU A 56 8.57 -12.75 -7.95
C GLU A 56 7.63 -11.69 -7.40
N GLU A 57 6.33 -11.80 -7.67
CA GLU A 57 5.31 -10.96 -7.04
C GLU A 57 4.75 -11.67 -5.81
N TYR A 58 4.59 -10.94 -4.71
CA TYR A 58 4.01 -11.51 -3.51
C TYR A 58 2.48 -11.46 -3.57
N PRO A 59 1.79 -12.51 -3.08
CA PRO A 59 0.33 -12.51 -3.07
C PRO A 59 -0.20 -11.46 -2.09
N ILE A 60 -1.35 -10.88 -2.43
CA ILE A 60 -2.07 -9.99 -1.52
C ILE A 60 -2.41 -10.77 -0.24
N PRO A 61 -2.09 -10.24 0.96
CA PRO A 61 -2.37 -10.93 2.20
C PRO A 61 -3.87 -11.14 2.38
N ARG A 62 -4.24 -12.34 2.82
CA ARG A 62 -5.62 -12.67 3.18
C ARG A 62 -5.88 -12.31 4.64
N LYS A 63 -7.12 -11.90 4.94
CA LYS A 63 -7.54 -11.64 6.30
C LYS A 63 -7.40 -12.91 7.17
N PRO A 64 -6.74 -12.84 8.34
CA PRO A 64 -6.66 -13.98 9.25
C PRO A 64 -8.05 -14.38 9.77
N GLU A 65 -8.28 -15.68 10.00
CA GLU A 65 -9.60 -16.23 10.39
C GLU A 65 -10.18 -15.63 11.68
N HIS A 66 -9.32 -15.21 12.61
CA HIS A 66 -9.71 -14.66 13.92
C HIS A 66 -9.72 -13.12 13.95
N VAL A 67 -9.77 -12.47 12.78
CA VAL A 67 -9.84 -11.02 12.64
C VAL A 67 -11.16 -10.63 11.99
N ASP A 68 -12.10 -10.12 12.80
CA ASP A 68 -13.40 -9.65 12.31
C ASP A 68 -13.26 -8.45 11.35
N GLY A 69 -12.25 -7.60 11.61
CA GLY A 69 -12.01 -6.35 10.91
C GLY A 69 -12.80 -5.18 11.51
N MET A 70 -12.42 -3.96 11.15
CA MET A 70 -13.15 -2.76 11.51
C MET A 70 -14.47 -2.69 10.73
N TRP A 71 -15.48 -2.08 11.34
CA TRP A 71 -16.67 -1.68 10.61
C TRP A 71 -16.28 -0.65 9.53
N PRO A 72 -16.82 -0.75 8.31
CA PRO A 72 -16.63 0.30 7.32
C PRO A 72 -17.12 1.62 7.94
N PRO A 73 -16.34 2.71 7.84
CA PRO A 73 -16.84 4.01 8.26
C PRO A 73 -18.12 4.35 7.49
N PRO A 74 -19.09 5.06 8.10
CA PRO A 74 -20.31 5.51 7.42
C PRO A 74 -20.02 6.43 6.23
#